data_AF-L7CBH8-F1
#
_entry.id   AF-L7CBH8-F1
#
_cell.length_a   1.000
_cell.length_b   1.000
_cell.length_c   1.000
_cell.angle_alpha   90.00
_cell.angle_beta   90.00
_cell.angle_gamma   90.00
#
_symmetry.space_group_name_H-M   'P 1'
#
loop_
_entity.id
_entity.type
_entity.pdbx_description
1 polymer ?
#
loop_
_entity_poly.entity_id
_entity_poly.type
_entity_poly.pdbx_seq_one_letter_code
_entity_poly.pdbx_strand_id
1 'polypeptide(L)'
;MKRQAIAYLSAVVLLAILLVPLVRSIRPAYHRYRFDSAQNATLNGDEEQKLFGLFNNGFDSLDHHLEQLVAIDAVRHASFTMPNILNDSSDRKALAEDMLANNCPPFVYWSSAAPSNATPMILDVWCEHDDFTQWTAYLTRFDPDVVIGG
;
A
#
# COMPACT_ATOMS: atom_id res chain seq x y z
N MET A 1 -12.65 7.24 49.25
CA MET A 1 -11.97 7.88 48.10
C MET A 1 -10.89 6.99 47.48
N LYS A 2 -9.86 6.52 48.21
CA LYS A 2 -8.79 5.66 47.64
C LYS A 2 -9.27 4.36 46.96
N ARG A 3 -10.25 3.65 47.53
CA ARG A 3 -10.76 2.37 46.96
C ARG A 3 -11.54 2.54 45.66
N GLN A 4 -12.26 3.66 45.50
CA GLN A 4 -12.99 3.96 44.26
C GLN A 4 -12.02 4.37 43.14
N ALA A 5 -10.99 5.18 43.45
CA ALA A 5 -9.95 5.53 42.49
C ALA A 5 -9.21 4.29 41.95
N ILE A 6 -8.92 3.31 42.81
CA ILE A 6 -8.30 2.05 42.40
C ILE A 6 -9.24 1.25 41.49
N ALA A 7 -10.54 1.18 41.80
CA ALA A 7 -11.52 0.48 40.98
C ALA A 7 -11.71 1.11 39.59
N TYR A 8 -11.68 2.45 39.51
CA TYR A 8 -11.72 3.14 38.21
C TYR A 8 -10.45 2.91 37.40
N LEU A 9 -9.27 2.94 38.04
CA LEU A 9 -8.01 2.67 37.36
C LEU A 9 -7.96 1.25 36.79
N SER A 10 -8.36 0.25 37.58
CA SER A 10 -8.37 -1.13 37.13
C SER A 10 -9.41 -1.37 36.03
N ALA A 11 -10.57 -0.71 36.07
CA ALA A 11 -11.55 -0.78 34.99
C ALA A 11 -11.03 -0.18 33.67
N VAL A 12 -10.32 0.96 33.72
CA VAL A 12 -9.71 1.58 32.53
C VAL A 12 -8.60 0.70 31.96
N VAL A 13 -7.76 0.13 32.82
CA VAL A 13 -6.69 -0.79 32.39
C VAL A 13 -7.27 -2.06 31.75
N LEU A 14 -8.32 -2.64 32.33
CA LEU A 14 -9.02 -3.80 31.75
C LEU A 14 -9.64 -3.47 30.38
N LEU A 15 -10.28 -2.30 30.25
CA LEU A 15 -10.83 -1.85 28.98
C LEU A 15 -9.74 -1.68 27.92
N ALA A 16 -8.61 -1.08 28.29
CA ALA A 16 -7.47 -0.90 27.39
C ALA A 16 -6.88 -2.24 26.93
N ILE A 17 -6.73 -3.21 27.82
CA ILE A 17 -6.21 -4.56 27.48
C ILE A 17 -7.14 -5.30 26.52
N LEU A 18 -8.46 -5.12 26.64
CA LEU A 18 -9.46 -5.75 25.77
C LEU A 18 -9.60 -5.04 24.41
N LEU A 19 -9.47 -3.72 24.38
CA LEU A 19 -9.66 -2.92 23.15
C LEU A 19 -8.41 -2.90 22.26
N VAL A 20 -7.20 -2.94 22.81
CA VAL A 20 -5.95 -2.97 22.03
C VAL A 20 -5.88 -4.11 21.01
N PRO A 21 -6.18 -5.38 21.33
CA PRO A 21 -6.15 -6.46 20.35
C PRO A 21 -7.26 -6.33 19.29
N LEU A 22 -8.43 -5.80 19.66
CA LEU A 22 -9.52 -5.55 18.70
C LEU A 22 -9.14 -4.47 17.69
N VAL A 23 -8.56 -3.36 18.15
CA VAL A 23 -8.06 -2.28 17.29
C VAL A 23 -6.94 -2.78 16.39
N ARG A 24 -6.02 -3.61 16.90
CA ARG A 24 -4.96 -4.22 16.09
C ARG A 24 -5.49 -5.18 15.02
N SER A 25 -6.63 -5.83 15.24
CA SER A 25 -7.21 -6.76 14.28
C SER A 25 -8.09 -6.10 13.20
N ILE A 26 -8.75 -4.98 13.51
CA ILE A 26 -9.65 -4.29 12.57
C ILE A 26 -8.89 -3.36 11.63
N ARG A 27 -7.80 -2.75 12.13
CA ARG A 27 -7.01 -1.77 11.37
C ARG A 27 -6.43 -2.34 10.06
N PRO A 28 -5.80 -3.53 10.04
CA PRO A 28 -5.29 -4.14 8.81
C PRO A 28 -6.42 -4.45 7.81
N ALA A 29 -7.53 -5.02 8.29
CA ALA A 29 -8.69 -5.32 7.44
C ALA A 29 -9.30 -4.07 6.78
N TYR A 30 -9.35 -2.96 7.51
CA TYR A 30 -9.80 -1.66 6.99
C TYR A 30 -8.85 -1.11 5.92
N HIS A 31 -7.54 -1.21 6.15
CA HIS A 31 -6.53 -0.76 5.19
C HIS A 31 -6.52 -1.63 3.93
N ARG A 32 -6.61 -2.96 4.05
CA ARG A 32 -6.77 -3.89 2.91
C ARG A 32 -7.96 -3.52 2.04
N TYR A 33 -9.14 -3.32 2.63
CA TYR A 33 -10.32 -2.93 1.85
C TYR A 33 -10.12 -1.64 1.03
N ARG A 34 -9.43 -0.64 1.61
CA ARG A 34 -9.10 0.59 0.89
C ARG A 34 -8.05 0.37 -0.21
N PHE A 35 -7.07 -0.49 0.04
CA PHE A 35 -6.06 -0.85 -0.94
C PHE A 35 -6.65 -1.65 -2.11
N ASP A 36 -7.54 -2.62 -1.87
CA ASP A 36 -8.28 -3.34 -2.92
C ASP A 36 -9.07 -2.37 -3.80
N SER A 37 -9.72 -1.38 -3.17
CA SER A 37 -10.51 -0.39 -3.89
C SER A 37 -9.64 0.57 -4.71
N ALA A 38 -8.47 0.95 -4.20
CA ALA A 38 -7.52 1.82 -4.90
C ALA A 38 -6.83 1.07 -6.05
N GLN A 39 -6.39 -0.17 -5.81
CA GLN A 39 -5.83 -1.06 -6.84
C GLN A 39 -6.80 -1.25 -8.00
N ASN A 40 -8.06 -1.59 -7.71
CA ASN A 40 -9.08 -1.73 -8.76
C ASN A 40 -9.30 -0.42 -9.54
N ALA A 41 -9.16 0.75 -8.91
CA ALA A 41 -9.29 2.02 -9.62
C ALA A 41 -8.09 2.28 -10.55
N THR A 42 -6.87 2.05 -10.06
CA THR A 42 -5.62 2.15 -10.82
C THR A 42 -5.63 1.20 -12.02
N LEU A 43 -5.96 -0.07 -11.80
CA LEU A 43 -5.99 -1.10 -12.85
C LEU A 43 -7.03 -0.84 -13.94
N ASN A 44 -8.10 -0.09 -13.64
CA ASN A 44 -9.14 0.28 -14.61
C ASN A 44 -8.89 1.62 -15.31
N GLY A 45 -7.76 2.28 -15.06
CA GLY A 45 -7.43 3.58 -15.64
C GLY A 45 -8.35 4.71 -15.17
N ASP A 46 -9.00 4.54 -14.01
CA ASP A 46 -9.92 5.49 -13.38
C ASP A 46 -9.20 6.27 -12.25
N GLU A 47 -7.88 6.41 -12.41
CA GLU A 47 -6.92 6.87 -11.40
C GLU A 47 -7.32 8.22 -10.80
N GLU A 48 -7.58 9.22 -11.64
CA GLU A 48 -7.91 10.56 -11.14
C GLU A 48 -9.24 10.60 -10.39
N GLN A 49 -10.36 10.12 -10.96
CA GLN A 49 -11.67 10.35 -10.34
C GLN A 49 -11.88 9.58 -9.03
N LYS A 50 -11.37 8.36 -8.92
CA LYS A 50 -11.60 7.52 -7.72
C LYS A 50 -10.53 7.68 -6.65
N LEU A 51 -9.26 7.92 -6.98
CA LEU A 51 -8.26 8.23 -5.95
C LEU A 51 -8.56 9.58 -5.30
N PHE A 52 -9.04 10.57 -6.08
CA PHE A 52 -9.63 11.79 -5.52
C PHE A 52 -10.83 11.49 -4.62
N GLY A 53 -11.71 10.56 -4.98
CA GLY A 53 -12.87 10.20 -4.13
C GLY A 53 -12.52 9.43 -2.84
N LEU A 54 -11.48 8.59 -2.85
CA LEU A 54 -11.06 7.75 -1.72
C LEU A 54 -10.27 8.53 -0.66
N PHE A 55 -9.44 9.48 -1.10
CA PHE A 55 -8.54 10.28 -0.24
C PHE A 55 -8.89 11.78 -0.21
N ASN A 56 -9.94 12.17 -0.94
CA ASN A 56 -10.59 13.48 -0.96
C ASN A 56 -9.71 14.68 -1.37
N ASN A 57 -8.46 14.48 -1.82
CA ASN A 57 -7.51 15.56 -2.09
C ASN A 57 -6.41 15.23 -3.15
N GLY A 58 -6.56 14.16 -3.95
CA GLY A 58 -5.61 13.82 -5.03
C GLY A 58 -4.35 13.07 -4.55
N PHE A 59 -3.40 12.84 -5.47
CA PHE A 59 -2.19 12.02 -5.24
C PHE A 59 -1.33 12.50 -4.06
N ASP A 60 -1.06 13.79 -3.93
CA ASP A 60 -0.24 14.33 -2.82
C ASP A 60 -0.81 13.97 -1.43
N SER A 61 -2.14 13.92 -1.32
CA SER A 61 -2.82 13.54 -0.08
C SER A 61 -2.78 12.04 0.20
N LEU A 62 -2.76 11.24 -0.86
CA LEU A 62 -2.59 9.79 -0.80
C LEU A 62 -1.18 9.45 -0.33
N ASP A 63 -0.17 10.08 -0.92
CA ASP A 63 1.23 9.93 -0.56
C ASP A 63 1.44 10.28 0.91
N HIS A 64 0.95 11.45 1.34
CA HIS A 64 1.05 11.86 2.73
C HIS A 64 0.32 10.90 3.70
N HIS A 65 -0.83 10.37 3.31
CA HIS A 65 -1.55 9.39 4.13
C HIS A 65 -0.78 8.07 4.23
N LEU A 66 -0.20 7.60 3.13
CA LEU A 66 0.58 6.38 3.08
C LEU A 66 1.88 6.50 3.86
N GLU A 67 2.56 7.63 3.78
CA GLU A 67 3.71 7.96 4.62
C GLU A 67 3.36 7.91 6.11
N GLN A 68 2.19 8.42 6.51
CA GLN A 68 1.71 8.30 7.89
C GLN A 68 1.47 6.84 8.29
N LEU A 69 0.98 6.00 7.38
CA LEU A 69 0.80 4.56 7.63
C LEU A 69 2.14 3.82 7.73
N VAL A 70 3.15 4.20 6.94
CA VAL A 70 4.52 3.70 7.06
C VAL A 70 5.12 4.10 8.41
N ALA A 71 4.93 5.36 8.83
CA ALA A 71 5.47 5.86 10.09
C ALA A 71 4.95 5.13 11.34
N ILE A 72 3.76 4.53 11.26
CA ILE A 72 3.18 3.71 12.34
C ILE A 72 3.38 2.19 12.12
N ASP A 73 4.23 1.80 11.17
CA ASP A 73 4.54 0.41 10.78
C ASP A 73 3.29 -0.40 10.37
N ALA A 74 2.26 0.29 9.86
CA ALA A 74 1.04 -0.36 9.36
C ALA A 74 1.21 -0.88 7.93
N VAL A 75 2.06 -0.24 7.13
CA VAL A 75 2.41 -0.64 5.76
C VAL A 75 3.89 -0.43 5.52
N ARG A 76 4.44 -1.11 4.51
CA ARG A 76 5.76 -0.92 3.95
C ARG A 76 5.65 -0.19 2.61
N HIS A 77 6.59 0.70 2.37
CA HIS A 77 6.82 1.31 1.06
C HIS A 77 8.16 0.80 0.52
N ALA A 78 8.20 0.48 -0.77
CA ALA A 78 9.44 0.34 -1.51
C ALA A 78 9.26 0.81 -2.95
N SER A 79 10.36 1.28 -3.51
CA SER A 79 10.46 1.64 -4.93
C SER A 79 11.21 0.53 -5.66
N PHE A 80 10.67 0.05 -6.77
CA PHE A 80 11.28 -0.97 -7.61
C PHE A 80 11.60 -0.34 -8.97
N THR A 81 12.88 -0.30 -9.33
CA THR A 81 13.30 0.11 -10.67
C THR A 81 13.38 -1.13 -11.55
N MET A 82 12.61 -1.15 -12.63
CA MET A 82 12.54 -2.23 -13.61
C MET A 82 13.28 -1.78 -14.88
N PRO A 83 14.60 -2.03 -14.99
CA PRO A 83 15.42 -1.53 -16.09
C PRO A 83 15.01 -2.07 -17.47
N ASN A 84 14.38 -3.24 -17.51
CA ASN A 84 14.00 -3.90 -18.75
C ASN A 84 12.57 -3.57 -19.21
N ILE A 85 11.83 -2.78 -18.43
CA ILE A 85 10.48 -2.34 -18.77
C ILE A 85 10.49 -0.83 -18.99
N LEU A 86 9.98 -0.41 -20.15
CA LEU A 86 9.91 1.01 -20.45
C LEU A 86 8.76 1.66 -19.68
N ASN A 87 8.96 2.91 -19.29
CA ASN A 87 7.96 3.68 -18.59
C ASN A 87 6.89 4.27 -19.54
N ASP A 88 6.38 3.49 -20.50
CA ASP A 88 5.32 3.93 -21.40
C ASP A 88 3.95 3.34 -21.03
N SER A 89 2.88 3.87 -21.65
CA SER A 89 1.51 3.46 -21.32
C SER A 89 1.19 2.01 -21.69
N SER A 90 1.85 1.45 -22.71
CA SER A 90 1.66 0.06 -23.13
C SER A 90 2.28 -0.92 -22.14
N ASP A 91 3.54 -0.71 -21.77
CA ASP A 91 4.28 -1.59 -20.86
C ASP A 91 3.72 -1.52 -19.44
N ARG A 92 3.31 -0.32 -18.99
CA ARG A 92 2.57 -0.16 -17.72
C ARG A 92 1.31 -0.99 -17.69
N LYS A 93 0.53 -0.96 -18.77
CA LYS A 93 -0.72 -1.70 -18.88
C LYS A 93 -0.46 -3.21 -18.94
N ALA A 94 0.54 -3.65 -19.70
CA ALA A 94 0.90 -5.07 -19.80
C ALA A 94 1.33 -5.63 -18.44
N LEU A 95 2.16 -4.89 -17.70
CA LEU A 95 2.54 -5.22 -16.33
C LEU A 95 1.31 -5.30 -15.42
N ALA A 96 0.42 -4.31 -15.47
CA ALA A 96 -0.81 -4.28 -14.68
C ALA A 96 -1.71 -5.50 -14.93
N GLU A 97 -1.89 -5.88 -16.20
CA GLU A 97 -2.65 -7.06 -16.60
C GLU A 97 -2.00 -8.36 -16.11
N ASP A 98 -0.66 -8.48 -16.19
CA ASP A 98 0.07 -9.66 -15.69
C ASP A 98 -0.05 -9.79 -14.16
N MET A 99 0.03 -8.68 -13.43
CA MET A 99 -0.13 -8.66 -11.97
C MET A 99 -1.53 -9.13 -11.55
N LEU A 100 -2.56 -8.68 -12.27
CA LEU A 100 -3.94 -9.16 -12.12
C LEU A 100 -4.04 -10.66 -12.38
N ALA A 101 -3.43 -11.15 -13.47
CA ALA A 101 -3.49 -12.55 -13.87
C ALA A 101 -2.80 -13.49 -12.88
N ASN A 102 -1.78 -13.00 -12.16
CA ASN A 102 -0.98 -13.79 -11.23
C ASN A 102 -1.49 -13.74 -9.78
N ASN A 103 -2.68 -13.17 -9.52
CA ASN A 103 -3.21 -12.95 -8.17
C ASN A 103 -2.16 -12.29 -7.26
N CYS A 104 -1.47 -11.27 -7.77
CA CYS A 104 -0.59 -10.47 -6.92
C CYS A 104 -1.38 -9.98 -5.69
N PRO A 105 -0.73 -9.88 -4.51
CA PRO A 105 -1.38 -9.39 -3.30
C PRO A 105 -2.12 -8.06 -3.53
N PRO A 106 -3.06 -7.66 -2.66
CA PRO A 106 -3.68 -6.36 -2.80
C PRO A 106 -2.77 -5.23 -2.33
N PHE A 107 -2.49 -4.26 -3.19
CA PHE A 107 -1.62 -3.12 -2.90
C PHE A 107 -1.90 -1.97 -3.86
N VAL A 108 -1.46 -0.79 -3.46
CA VAL A 108 -1.43 0.36 -4.37
C VAL A 108 -0.02 0.43 -4.91
N TYR A 109 0.07 0.49 -6.23
CA TYR A 109 1.32 0.76 -6.90
C TYR A 109 1.08 1.81 -7.97
N TRP A 110 2.06 2.68 -8.16
CA TRP A 110 2.06 3.62 -9.27
C TRP A 110 3.48 3.87 -9.70
N SER A 111 3.65 4.47 -10.87
CA SER A 111 4.96 4.85 -11.32
C SER A 111 5.26 6.30 -10.95
N SER A 112 6.33 6.53 -10.17
CA SER A 112 6.76 7.87 -9.73
C SER A 112 7.34 8.73 -10.84
N ALA A 113 7.68 8.15 -12.00
CA ALA A 113 8.19 8.90 -13.13
C ALA A 113 7.08 9.20 -14.14
N ALA A 114 7.07 10.40 -14.71
CA ALA A 114 6.19 10.73 -15.83
C ALA A 114 6.43 9.73 -16.99
N PRO A 115 5.37 9.25 -17.66
CA PRO A 115 5.52 8.25 -18.70
C PRO A 115 6.42 8.78 -19.82
N SER A 116 7.47 8.02 -20.13
CA SER A 116 8.48 8.32 -21.13
C SER A 116 9.01 7.00 -21.68
N ASN A 117 9.05 6.91 -23.02
CA ASN A 117 9.52 5.74 -23.75
C ASN A 117 11.03 5.51 -23.67
N ALA A 118 11.77 6.42 -23.03
CA ALA A 118 13.23 6.36 -22.91
C ALA A 118 13.73 6.10 -21.48
N THR A 119 12.83 5.94 -20.51
CA THR A 119 13.21 5.75 -19.10
C THR A 119 12.74 4.40 -18.57
N PRO A 120 13.56 3.73 -17.73
CA PRO A 120 13.11 2.60 -16.93
C PRO A 120 11.85 2.93 -16.14
N MET A 121 10.99 1.93 -15.98
CA MET A 121 9.85 2.05 -15.09
C MET A 121 10.32 2.02 -13.63
N ILE A 122 9.88 3.00 -12.86
CA ILE A 122 9.96 2.96 -11.40
C ILE A 122 8.56 2.66 -10.91
N LEU A 123 8.41 1.63 -10.10
CA LEU A 123 7.19 1.26 -9.41
C LEU A 123 7.34 1.58 -7.94
N ASP A 124 6.48 2.43 -7.41
CA ASP A 124 6.36 2.56 -5.99
C ASP A 124 5.21 1.68 -5.50
N VAL A 125 5.46 0.96 -4.42
CA VAL A 125 4.58 -0.08 -3.92
C VAL A 125 4.34 0.14 -2.44
N TRP A 126 3.07 0.22 -2.05
CA TRP A 126 2.62 0.28 -0.66
C TRP A 126 1.82 -0.97 -0.33
N CYS A 127 2.34 -1.78 0.59
CA CYS A 127 1.78 -3.07 0.94
C CYS A 127 1.92 -3.39 2.43
N GLU A 128 1.21 -4.40 2.92
CA GLU A 128 1.45 -4.90 4.27
C GLU A 128 2.82 -5.61 4.37
N HIS A 129 3.31 -5.77 5.61
CA HIS A 129 4.61 -6.39 5.86
C HIS A 129 4.72 -7.81 5.28
N ASP A 130 3.66 -8.60 5.40
CA ASP A 130 3.62 -9.99 4.95
C ASP A 130 3.55 -10.10 3.41
N ASP A 131 3.08 -9.05 2.74
CA ASP A 131 2.95 -9.00 1.28
C ASP A 131 4.22 -8.47 0.61
N PHE A 132 5.07 -7.75 1.34
CA PHE A 132 6.33 -7.22 0.83
C PHE A 132 7.28 -8.29 0.25
N THR A 133 7.35 -9.45 0.92
CA THR A 133 8.20 -10.57 0.46
C THR A 133 7.65 -11.19 -0.82
N GLN A 134 6.32 -11.31 -0.92
CA GLN A 134 5.64 -11.85 -2.11
C GLN A 134 5.82 -10.92 -3.30
N TRP A 135 5.76 -9.62 -3.07
CA TRP A 135 6.05 -8.59 -4.05
C TRP A 135 7.44 -8.65 -4.62
N THR A 136 8.43 -8.69 -3.73
CA THR A 136 9.84 -8.77 -4.13
C THR A 136 10.08 -10.03 -4.96
N ALA A 137 9.50 -11.17 -4.55
CA ALA A 137 9.60 -12.42 -5.28
C ALA A 137 8.92 -12.36 -6.66
N TYR A 138 7.74 -11.75 -6.76
CA TYR A 138 7.02 -11.58 -8.03
C TYR A 138 7.81 -10.68 -8.99
N LEU A 139 8.22 -9.49 -8.54
CA LEU A 139 8.94 -8.54 -9.39
C LEU A 139 10.31 -9.06 -9.83
N THR A 140 11.03 -9.77 -8.97
CA THR A 140 12.31 -10.41 -9.34
C THR A 140 12.13 -11.53 -10.36
N ARG A 141 11.00 -12.24 -10.33
CA ARG A 141 10.66 -13.23 -11.35
C ARG A 141 10.29 -12.58 -12.67
N PHE A 142 9.60 -11.43 -12.62
CA PHE A 142 9.18 -10.69 -13.79
C PHE A 142 10.37 -10.01 -14.49
N ASP A 143 11.20 -9.31 -13.72
CA ASP A 143 12.44 -8.68 -14.15
C ASP A 143 13.59 -9.08 -13.20
N PRO A 144 14.47 -10.01 -13.61
CA PRO A 144 15.60 -10.45 -12.80
C PRO A 144 16.57 -9.34 -12.40
N ASP A 145 16.58 -8.22 -13.15
CA ASP A 145 17.44 -7.06 -12.91
C ASP A 145 16.74 -5.97 -12.08
N VAL A 146 15.57 -6.27 -11.48
CA VAL A 146 14.84 -5.32 -10.64
C VAL A 146 15.72 -4.83 -9.48
N VAL A 147 15.75 -3.52 -9.27
CA VAL A 147 16.47 -2.88 -8.17
C VAL A 147 15.49 -2.33 -7.16
N ILE A 148 15.66 -2.72 -5.89
CA ILE A 148 14.83 -2.23 -4.79
C ILE A 148 15.49 -0.98 -4.19
N GLY A 149 14.86 0.17 -4.40
CA GLY A 149 15.14 1.43 -3.71
C GLY A 149 14.33 1.54 -2.42
N GLY A 150 14.95 2.09 -1.38
CA GLY A 150 14.34 2.36 -0.08
C GLY A 150 14.45 3.81 0.31
#